data_AF-A0A7X9G6K7-F1
#
_entry.id   AF-A0A7X9G6K7-F1
#
_cell.length_a   1.000
_cell.length_b   1.000
_cell.length_c   1.000
_cell.angle_alpha   90.00
_cell.angle_beta   90.00
_cell.angle_gamma   90.00
#
_symmetry.space_group_name_H-M   'P 1'
#
loop_
_entity.id
_entity.type
_entity.pdbx_description
1 polymer ?
#
loop_
_entity_poly.entity_id
_entity_poly.type
_entity_poly.pdbx_seq_one_letter_code
_entity_poly.pdbx_strand_id
1 'polypeptide(L)'
;MIPDVYEPLDLYEEHFKAEFARQSEAAFAALLAESGVDAELNRQLMRQIQGFERQKKQVKSNLFFWQLFLMILISISLLSLLLGFMHHLAWLLLLIGAAALIKYAYSGYRKTADQIASIETQIRQNIDLAWKQMSPLNRLYDWDLSLKIIEGTVPRLQFDPYFNQARLQELSERFRLDCRLADDRSVLFAQSGQINGNPFVFAELQEMQWGSKTYVGQLNISWRERVRGNDGKYFYVTRNQTLTASCNKPAPVYERRHFLIYGNDAAPNLSFSRSPSRLSGKEKGVFNNLQKRYQLAKLRAFSRNLDDASQYTMMANEDFELLFNAKDRDHEIEFRLLFTPLAQRQMLKLLQDRTVGYGDNFHFFKNNKINTLYPRHLQEFSLDSNPRKFHDYNLSRARQFFLRHNAEYFKAVYFALAPLLAIPVYQQNEGGAGIYAEEPYRYASSWECESLANYMGEDKFEHPFCITNSILKSRFIKRKGTVSVWELRALGYKGEKRVEYHTVLGGDGKWHKIPIYWTEYLPVEKSSLIELSEQDESTIKNQDELKPDFESQLTTKQGRKPGSTYYRRKIFSFLKG
;
A
#
# COMPACT_ATOMS: atom_id res chain seq x y z
N MET A 1 -20.77 24.08 -24.29
CA MET A 1 -20.89 22.60 -24.19
C MET A 1 -19.57 22.08 -23.66
N ILE A 2 -19.57 21.40 -22.52
CA ILE A 2 -18.36 20.78 -21.94
C ILE A 2 -18.17 19.43 -22.65
N PRO A 3 -16.99 19.15 -23.26
CA PRO A 3 -16.80 17.93 -24.04
C PRO A 3 -16.96 16.69 -23.16
N ASP A 4 -17.73 15.71 -23.64
CA ASP A 4 -17.79 14.38 -23.03
C ASP A 4 -16.42 13.69 -23.18
N VAL A 5 -16.01 12.92 -22.18
CA VAL A 5 -14.77 12.12 -22.22
C VAL A 5 -15.06 10.84 -23.01
N TYR A 6 -15.04 10.91 -24.33
CA TYR A 6 -15.04 9.74 -25.20
C TYR A 6 -13.61 9.28 -25.48
N GLU A 7 -13.39 7.97 -25.56
CA GLU A 7 -12.07 7.38 -25.86
C GLU A 7 -11.03 7.64 -24.76
N PRO A 8 -11.25 7.11 -23.54
CA PRO A 8 -10.42 7.45 -22.37
C PRO A 8 -8.93 7.11 -22.54
N LEU A 9 -8.61 6.04 -23.28
CA LEU A 9 -7.21 5.68 -23.53
C LEU A 9 -6.50 6.75 -24.38
N ASP A 10 -7.12 7.14 -25.49
CA ASP A 10 -6.54 8.06 -26.47
C ASP A 10 -6.47 9.48 -25.88
N LEU A 11 -7.53 9.93 -25.18
CA LEU A 11 -7.53 11.22 -24.48
C LEU A 11 -6.46 11.31 -23.39
N TYR A 12 -6.20 10.22 -22.67
CA TYR A 12 -5.13 10.21 -21.68
C TYR A 12 -3.75 10.39 -22.34
N GLU A 13 -3.49 9.64 -23.41
CA GLU A 13 -2.20 9.67 -24.11
C GLU A 13 -1.95 11.02 -24.80
N GLU A 14 -2.93 11.51 -25.54
CA GLU A 14 -2.78 12.69 -26.40
C GLU A 14 -2.92 14.01 -25.63
N HIS A 15 -3.77 14.06 -24.60
CA HIS A 15 -4.12 15.31 -23.94
C HIS A 15 -3.87 15.32 -22.43
N PHE A 16 -4.54 14.46 -21.65
CA PHE A 16 -4.56 14.60 -20.20
C PHE A 16 -3.21 14.37 -19.54
N LYS A 17 -2.37 13.47 -20.08
CA LYS A 17 -1.02 13.24 -19.55
C LYS A 17 -0.15 14.51 -19.63
N ALA A 18 -0.17 15.19 -20.78
CA ALA A 18 0.61 16.40 -20.99
C ALA A 18 0.04 17.58 -20.18
N GLU A 19 -1.28 17.71 -20.14
CA GLU A 19 -1.95 18.75 -19.34
C GLU A 19 -1.71 18.58 -17.85
N PHE A 20 -1.87 17.35 -17.32
CA PHE A 20 -1.61 17.05 -15.92
C PHE A 20 -0.16 17.35 -15.52
N ALA A 21 0.80 17.03 -16.40
CA ALA A 21 2.20 17.35 -16.16
C ALA A 21 2.43 18.87 -16.06
N ARG A 22 1.83 19.65 -16.97
CA ARG A 22 1.89 21.13 -16.93
C ARG A 22 1.24 21.69 -15.67
N GLN A 23 0.06 21.20 -15.29
CA GLN A 23 -0.64 21.64 -14.07
C GLN A 23 0.13 21.25 -12.79
N SER A 24 0.74 20.07 -12.76
CA SER A 24 1.61 19.63 -11.66
C SER A 24 2.85 20.51 -11.51
N GLU A 25 3.48 20.89 -12.62
CA GLU A 25 4.62 21.82 -12.60
C GLU A 25 4.22 23.21 -12.11
N ALA A 26 3.07 23.71 -12.58
CA ALA A 26 2.52 24.99 -12.12
C ALA A 26 2.17 24.97 -10.63
N ALA A 27 1.55 23.89 -10.15
CA ALA A 27 1.23 23.71 -8.73
C ALA A 27 2.49 23.68 -7.86
N PHE A 28 3.54 22.96 -8.27
CA PHE A 28 4.81 22.97 -7.55
C PHE A 28 5.48 24.35 -7.57
N ALA A 29 5.42 25.06 -8.70
CA ALA A 29 5.97 26.42 -8.80
C ALA A 29 5.22 27.40 -7.88
N ALA A 30 3.90 27.27 -7.76
CA ALA A 30 3.09 28.06 -6.84
C ALA A 30 3.47 27.79 -5.38
N LEU A 31 3.62 26.51 -4.99
CA LEU A 31 4.09 26.14 -3.64
C LEU A 31 5.49 26.68 -3.35
N LEU A 32 6.40 26.62 -4.33
CA LEU A 32 7.74 27.16 -4.18
C LEU A 32 7.70 28.69 -3.98
N ALA A 33 6.90 29.40 -4.76
CA ALA A 33 6.72 30.84 -4.64
C ALA A 33 6.12 31.23 -3.27
N GLU A 34 5.10 30.50 -2.81
CA GLU A 34 4.46 30.71 -1.50
C GLU A 34 5.42 30.42 -0.34
N SER A 35 6.26 29.38 -0.47
CA SER A 35 7.21 29.00 0.57
C SER A 35 8.36 30.00 0.78
N GLY A 36 8.67 30.81 -0.23
CA GLY A 36 9.81 31.74 -0.21
C GLY A 36 11.19 31.05 -0.14
N VAL A 37 11.28 29.75 -0.43
CA VAL A 37 12.55 29.01 -0.35
C VAL A 37 13.50 29.42 -1.48
N ASP A 38 14.72 29.83 -1.12
CA ASP A 38 15.78 30.15 -2.07
C ASP A 38 16.37 28.87 -2.70
N ALA A 39 16.03 28.66 -3.98
CA ALA A 39 16.48 27.51 -4.77
C ALA A 39 17.99 27.49 -5.01
N GLU A 40 18.65 28.64 -5.12
CA GLU A 40 20.10 28.71 -5.35
C GLU A 40 20.86 28.45 -4.07
N LEU A 41 20.39 28.97 -2.93
CA LEU A 41 20.97 28.69 -1.62
C LEU A 41 20.90 27.20 -1.29
N ASN A 42 19.75 26.55 -1.51
CA ASN A 42 19.62 25.10 -1.31
C ASN A 42 20.59 24.34 -2.23
N ARG A 43 20.70 24.75 -3.50
CA ARG A 43 21.63 24.13 -4.47
C ARG A 43 23.08 24.24 -4.03
N GLN A 44 23.51 25.38 -3.51
CA GLN A 44 24.86 25.57 -2.98
C GLN A 44 25.13 24.69 -1.78
N LEU A 45 24.18 24.61 -0.83
CA LEU A 45 24.29 23.75 0.34
C LEU A 45 24.36 22.26 -0.05
N MET A 46 23.58 21.83 -1.05
CA MET A 46 23.67 20.46 -1.58
C MET A 46 25.02 20.16 -2.21
N ARG A 47 25.63 21.12 -2.94
CA ARG A 47 26.99 20.96 -3.48
C ARG A 47 28.03 20.81 -2.37
N GLN A 48 27.89 21.55 -1.26
CA GLN A 48 28.76 21.41 -0.09
C GLN A 48 28.64 20.03 0.54
N ILE A 49 27.42 19.53 0.76
CA ILE A 49 27.18 18.18 1.29
C ILE A 49 27.83 17.12 0.40
N GLN A 50 27.63 17.19 -0.92
CA GLN A 50 28.26 16.27 -1.87
C GLN A 50 29.80 16.35 -1.84
N GLY A 51 30.36 17.55 -1.63
CA GLY A 51 31.78 17.76 -1.43
C GLY A 51 32.30 17.01 -0.20
N PHE A 52 31.64 17.17 0.94
CA PHE A 52 31.99 16.47 2.18
C PHE A 52 31.82 14.95 2.08
N GLU A 53 30.79 14.46 1.38
CA GLU A 53 30.61 13.03 1.13
C GLU A 53 31.76 12.43 0.30
N ARG A 54 32.23 13.16 -0.73
CA ARG A 54 33.40 12.76 -1.53
C ARG A 54 34.67 12.74 -0.69
N GLN A 55 34.90 13.77 0.13
CA GLN A 55 36.02 13.81 1.08
C GLN A 55 35.96 12.65 2.06
N LYS A 56 34.81 12.38 2.67
CA LYS A 56 34.60 11.22 3.55
C LYS A 56 34.96 9.90 2.86
N LYS A 57 34.56 9.71 1.60
CA LYS A 57 34.90 8.50 0.83
C LYS A 57 36.41 8.35 0.63
N GLN A 58 37.12 9.42 0.30
CA GLN A 58 38.58 9.44 0.15
C GLN A 58 39.31 9.17 1.46
N VAL A 59 38.87 9.80 2.56
CA VAL A 59 39.47 9.59 3.88
C VAL A 59 39.19 8.17 4.39
N LYS A 60 38.02 7.59 4.07
CA LYS A 60 37.68 6.20 4.40
C LYS A 60 38.57 5.17 3.68
N SER A 61 38.94 5.41 2.42
CA SER A 61 39.94 4.55 1.75
C SER A 61 41.31 4.63 2.43
N ASN A 62 41.71 5.81 2.91
CA ASN A 62 42.95 5.95 3.69
C ASN A 62 42.85 5.26 5.07
N LEU A 63 41.69 5.29 5.71
CA LEU A 63 41.45 4.55 6.96
C LEU A 63 41.63 3.04 6.76
N PHE A 64 41.09 2.51 5.66
CA PHE A 64 41.25 1.10 5.30
C PHE A 64 42.72 0.72 5.11
N PHE A 65 43.52 1.59 4.50
CA PHE A 65 44.97 1.38 4.37
C PHE A 65 45.66 1.32 5.75
N TRP A 66 45.35 2.25 6.66
CA TRP A 66 45.89 2.21 8.03
C TRP A 66 45.45 0.97 8.82
N GLN A 67 44.21 0.52 8.64
CA GLN A 67 43.71 -0.73 9.25
C GLN A 67 44.47 -1.95 8.74
N LEU A 68 44.67 -2.06 7.43
CA LEU A 68 45.43 -3.14 6.83
C LEU A 68 46.89 -3.13 7.28
N PHE A 69 47.51 -1.96 7.31
CA PHE A 69 48.88 -1.78 7.79
C PHE A 69 49.02 -2.18 9.26
N LEU A 70 48.09 -1.76 10.13
CA LEU A 70 48.07 -2.15 11.55
C LEU A 70 47.88 -3.65 11.73
N MET A 71 46.98 -4.28 10.97
CA MET A 71 46.76 -5.73 10.97
C MET A 71 48.04 -6.50 10.60
N ILE A 72 48.72 -6.08 9.52
CA ILE A 72 49.97 -6.70 9.08
C ILE A 72 51.06 -6.56 10.14
N LEU A 73 51.22 -5.37 10.75
CA LEU A 73 52.21 -5.14 11.81
C LEU A 73 51.95 -6.03 13.04
N ILE A 74 50.69 -6.19 13.45
CA ILE A 74 50.32 -7.07 14.57
C ILE A 74 50.62 -8.53 14.23
N SER A 75 50.29 -8.98 13.01
CA SER A 75 50.57 -10.35 12.56
C SER A 75 52.08 -10.65 12.51
N ILE A 76 52.90 -9.72 12.00
CA ILE A 76 54.37 -9.86 11.97
C ILE A 76 54.94 -9.88 13.39
N SER A 77 54.46 -8.99 14.27
CA SER A 77 54.89 -8.97 15.67
C SER A 77 54.56 -10.28 16.40
N LEU A 78 53.39 -10.87 16.13
CA LEU A 78 52.98 -12.15 16.72
C LEU A 78 53.81 -13.33 16.18
N LEU A 79 54.10 -13.33 14.88
CA LEU A 79 54.93 -14.35 14.23
C LEU A 79 56.40 -14.30 14.72
N SER A 80 56.94 -13.09 14.89
CA SER A 80 58.29 -12.89 15.45
C SER A 80 58.38 -13.33 16.91
N LEU A 81 57.32 -13.18 17.70
CA LEU A 81 57.26 -13.67 19.08
C LEU A 81 57.27 -15.21 19.13
N LEU A 82 56.57 -15.87 18.20
CA LEU A 82 56.53 -17.35 18.09
C LEU A 82 57.87 -17.94 17.65
N LEU A 83 58.58 -17.30 16.72
CA LEU A 83 59.85 -17.78 16.17
C LEU A 83 61.08 -17.39 17.02
N GLY A 84 61.03 -16.24 17.71
CA GLY A 84 62.16 -15.67 18.47
C GLY A 84 62.46 -16.33 19.82
N PHE A 85 61.62 -17.28 20.27
CA PHE A 85 61.79 -17.98 21.55
C PHE A 85 63.04 -18.89 21.59
N MET A 86 63.77 -19.06 20.48
CA MET A 86 64.90 -19.99 20.36
C MET A 86 66.31 -19.35 20.32
N HIS A 87 66.50 -18.01 20.21
CA HIS A 87 67.85 -17.40 20.16
C HIS A 87 67.94 -15.93 20.61
N HIS A 88 69.12 -15.58 21.20
CA HIS A 88 69.74 -14.27 21.59
C HIS A 88 68.91 -12.97 21.71
N LEU A 89 69.36 -12.07 22.62
CA LEU A 89 68.85 -10.71 22.95
C LEU A 89 68.33 -9.78 21.81
N ALA A 90 68.59 -10.09 20.54
CA ALA A 90 68.18 -9.29 19.37
C ALA A 90 66.65 -9.24 19.13
N TRP A 91 65.88 -10.25 19.56
CA TRP A 91 64.42 -10.26 19.40
C TRP A 91 63.71 -9.20 20.25
N LEU A 92 64.30 -8.83 21.40
CA LEU A 92 63.79 -7.76 22.26
C LEU A 92 63.89 -6.39 21.57
N LEU A 93 64.97 -6.12 20.83
CA LEU A 93 65.14 -4.89 20.07
C LEU A 93 64.12 -4.80 18.91
N LEU A 94 63.83 -5.92 18.25
CA LEU A 94 62.80 -6.00 17.20
C LEU A 94 61.38 -5.76 17.75
N LEU A 95 61.06 -6.27 18.93
CA LEU A 95 59.78 -6.00 19.59
C LEU A 95 59.61 -4.54 20.00
N ILE A 96 60.68 -3.91 20.50
CA ILE A 96 60.66 -2.47 20.84
C ILE A 96 60.45 -1.63 19.57
N GLY A 97 61.13 -1.98 18.47
CA GLY A 97 60.92 -1.35 17.15
C GLY A 97 59.49 -1.54 16.61
N ALA A 98 58.94 -2.76 16.72
CA ALA A 98 57.58 -3.06 16.32
C ALA A 98 56.54 -2.30 17.15
N ALA A 99 56.74 -2.19 18.47
CA ALA A 99 55.87 -1.43 19.37
C ALA A 99 55.85 0.07 19.00
N ALA A 100 57.00 0.66 18.64
CA ALA A 100 57.08 2.04 18.16
C ALA A 100 56.32 2.24 16.83
N LEU A 101 56.45 1.30 15.89
CA LEU A 101 55.72 1.34 14.61
C LEU A 101 54.21 1.16 14.78
N ILE A 102 53.77 0.26 15.67
CA ILE A 102 52.35 0.08 16.00
C ILE A 102 51.78 1.36 16.63
N LYS A 103 52.52 2.01 17.54
CA LYS A 103 52.11 3.29 18.14
C LYS A 103 51.97 4.39 17.08
N TYR A 104 52.90 4.46 16.12
CA TYR A 104 52.82 5.40 15.00
C TYR A 104 51.61 5.11 14.09
N ALA A 105 51.44 3.86 13.68
CA ALA A 105 50.33 3.43 12.83
C ALA A 105 48.95 3.65 13.50
N TYR A 106 48.85 3.38 14.80
CA TYR A 106 47.65 3.63 15.59
C TYR A 106 47.34 5.13 15.70
N SER A 107 48.36 5.99 15.85
CA SER A 107 48.18 7.45 15.82
C SER A 107 47.66 7.93 14.46
N GLY A 108 48.20 7.39 13.35
CA GLY A 108 47.72 7.66 11.99
C GLY A 108 46.26 7.24 11.81
N TYR A 109 45.93 6.00 12.20
CA TYR A 109 44.56 5.49 12.20
C TYR A 109 43.59 6.38 12.99
N ARG A 110 43.95 6.74 14.24
CA ARG A 110 43.11 7.58 15.10
C ARG A 110 42.88 8.95 14.49
N LYS A 111 43.90 9.61 13.96
CA LYS A 111 43.75 10.91 13.27
C LYS A 111 42.80 10.81 12.07
N THR A 112 42.92 9.77 11.26
CA THR A 112 42.04 9.55 10.11
C THR A 112 40.60 9.23 10.56
N ALA A 113 40.42 8.49 11.65
CA ALA A 113 39.11 8.22 12.23
C ALA A 113 38.45 9.50 12.79
N ASP A 114 39.22 10.33 13.50
CA ASP A 114 38.76 11.62 14.03
C ASP A 114 38.38 12.59 12.88
N GLN A 115 39.15 12.57 11.78
CA GLN A 115 38.80 13.33 10.56
C GLN A 115 37.46 12.87 9.97
N ILE A 116 37.23 11.55 9.85
CA ILE A 116 35.93 11.03 9.37
C ILE A 116 34.80 11.48 10.28
N ALA A 117 34.98 11.39 11.61
CA ALA A 117 33.98 11.83 12.57
C ALA A 117 33.66 13.33 12.40
N SER A 118 34.68 14.18 12.21
CA SER A 118 34.48 15.62 11.99
C SER A 118 33.72 15.93 10.68
N ILE A 119 34.03 15.21 9.59
CA ILE A 119 33.34 15.36 8.30
C ILE A 119 31.89 14.88 8.44
N GLU A 120 31.64 13.79 9.18
CA GLU A 120 30.28 13.33 9.47
C GLU A 120 29.47 14.36 10.26
N THR A 121 30.09 15.03 11.24
CA THR A 121 29.45 16.13 11.96
C THR A 121 29.09 17.29 11.02
N GLN A 122 29.99 17.67 10.12
CA GLN A 122 29.73 18.73 9.12
C GLN A 122 28.60 18.35 8.15
N ILE A 123 28.56 17.10 7.68
CA ILE A 123 27.48 16.59 6.85
C ILE A 123 26.14 16.68 7.60
N ARG A 124 26.10 16.23 8.87
CA ARG A 124 24.87 16.30 9.68
C ARG A 124 24.40 17.74 9.88
N GLN A 125 25.30 18.65 10.25
CA GLN A 125 24.96 20.07 10.43
C GLN A 125 24.41 20.70 9.15
N ASN A 126 24.99 20.38 7.99
CA ASN A 126 24.50 20.90 6.71
C ASN A 126 23.16 20.28 6.31
N ILE A 127 22.93 19.00 6.62
CA ILE A 127 21.62 18.35 6.42
C ILE A 127 20.56 19.00 7.32
N ASP A 128 20.87 19.26 8.59
CA ASP A 128 19.95 19.93 9.51
C ASP A 128 19.62 21.35 9.06
N LEU A 129 20.62 22.08 8.53
CA LEU A 129 20.40 23.38 7.90
C LEU A 129 19.50 23.28 6.66
N ALA A 130 19.72 22.27 5.82
CA ALA A 130 18.90 22.04 4.62
C ALA A 130 17.44 21.71 4.98
N TRP A 131 17.22 20.93 6.03
CA TRP A 131 15.88 20.69 6.57
C TRP A 131 15.21 21.96 7.07
N LYS A 132 15.96 22.84 7.76
CA LYS A 132 15.44 24.14 8.19
C LYS A 132 15.08 25.04 7.01
N GLN A 133 15.91 25.07 5.97
CA GLN A 133 15.65 25.82 4.73
C GLN A 133 14.41 25.33 4.01
N MET A 134 14.20 24.02 3.93
CA MET A 134 13.05 23.40 3.23
C MET A 134 11.77 23.32 4.07
N SER A 135 11.86 23.61 5.37
CA SER A 135 10.73 23.53 6.31
C SER A 135 9.50 24.33 5.86
N PRO A 136 9.61 25.58 5.35
CA PRO A 136 8.46 26.32 4.84
C PRO A 136 7.74 25.59 3.70
N LEU A 137 8.46 25.09 2.70
CA LEU A 137 7.86 24.34 1.58
C LEU A 137 7.21 23.04 2.05
N ASN A 138 7.92 22.29 2.90
CA ASN A 138 7.43 21.01 3.40
C ASN A 138 6.10 21.15 4.17
N ARG A 139 5.84 22.30 4.78
CA ARG A 139 4.58 22.58 5.50
C ARG A 139 3.39 22.92 4.60
N LEU A 140 3.63 23.30 3.34
CA LEU A 140 2.57 23.70 2.41
C LEU A 140 1.92 22.51 1.71
N TYR A 141 2.52 21.32 1.76
CA TYR A 141 1.90 20.13 1.19
C TYR A 141 0.61 19.77 1.93
N ASP A 142 -0.45 19.54 1.16
CA ASP A 142 -1.78 19.19 1.66
C ASP A 142 -2.26 17.87 1.04
N TRP A 143 -3.18 17.20 1.73
CA TRP A 143 -3.76 15.92 1.32
C TRP A 143 -4.52 16.02 -0.01
N ASP A 144 -5.18 17.16 -0.26
CA ASP A 144 -6.05 17.37 -1.40
C ASP A 144 -5.31 17.84 -2.65
N LEU A 145 -4.01 18.15 -2.55
CA LEU A 145 -3.24 18.77 -3.63
C LEU A 145 -3.25 17.93 -4.92
N SER A 146 -3.02 16.62 -4.80
CA SER A 146 -3.02 15.70 -5.95
C SER A 146 -4.40 15.65 -6.59
N LEU A 147 -5.47 15.63 -5.78
CA LEU A 147 -6.85 15.56 -6.25
C LEU A 147 -7.25 16.85 -6.99
N LYS A 148 -6.90 18.02 -6.46
CA LYS A 148 -7.16 19.33 -7.11
C LYS A 148 -6.52 19.43 -8.50
N ILE A 149 -5.32 18.88 -8.68
CA ILE A 149 -4.65 18.86 -10.00
C ILE A 149 -5.42 17.94 -10.96
N ILE A 150 -5.92 16.79 -10.47
CA ILE A 150 -6.74 15.87 -11.29
C ILE A 150 -8.06 16.53 -11.71
N GLU A 151 -8.76 17.18 -10.79
CA GLU A 151 -10.01 17.91 -11.06
C GLU A 151 -9.82 19.03 -12.09
N GLY A 152 -8.68 19.71 -12.03
CA GLY A 152 -8.30 20.73 -13.01
C GLY A 152 -7.98 20.15 -14.39
N THR A 153 -7.65 18.87 -14.49
CA THR A 153 -7.26 18.20 -15.74
C THR A 153 -8.41 17.46 -16.40
N VAL A 154 -9.20 16.69 -15.63
CA VAL A 154 -10.26 15.82 -16.17
C VAL A 154 -11.62 16.48 -15.97
N PRO A 155 -12.35 16.84 -17.04
CA PRO A 155 -13.63 17.50 -16.91
C PRO A 155 -14.67 16.59 -16.24
N ARG A 156 -15.59 17.19 -15.49
CA ARG A 156 -16.70 16.52 -14.78
C ARG A 156 -16.30 15.53 -13.67
N LEU A 157 -15.01 15.41 -13.38
CA LEU A 157 -14.50 14.64 -12.25
C LEU A 157 -14.30 15.58 -11.06
N GLN A 158 -14.92 15.25 -9.92
CA GLN A 158 -14.80 16.00 -8.67
C GLN A 158 -14.60 15.02 -7.52
N PHE A 159 -13.76 15.35 -6.56
CA PHE A 159 -13.53 14.60 -5.34
C PHE A 159 -14.18 15.32 -4.16
N ASP A 160 -14.80 14.54 -3.27
CA ASP A 160 -15.27 15.09 -2.02
C ASP A 160 -14.05 15.25 -1.07
N PRO A 161 -13.99 16.28 -0.21
CA PRO A 161 -12.86 16.44 0.71
C PRO A 161 -12.64 15.24 1.64
N TYR A 162 -13.73 14.60 2.06
CA TYR A 162 -13.74 13.35 2.82
C TYR A 162 -15.04 12.61 2.54
N PHE A 163 -15.07 11.30 2.83
CA PHE A 163 -16.27 10.52 2.61
C PHE A 163 -17.32 10.78 3.69
N ASN A 164 -18.30 11.63 3.39
CA ASN A 164 -19.33 12.06 4.34
C ASN A 164 -20.51 11.08 4.44
N GLN A 165 -21.29 11.22 5.51
CA GLN A 165 -22.45 10.36 5.78
C GLN A 165 -23.56 10.55 4.73
N ALA A 166 -23.77 11.76 4.21
CA ALA A 166 -24.74 12.07 3.16
C ALA A 166 -24.50 11.21 1.90
N ARG A 167 -23.24 11.11 1.46
CA ARG A 167 -22.83 10.32 0.29
C ARG A 167 -23.01 8.82 0.55
N LEU A 168 -22.71 8.36 1.77
CA LEU A 168 -22.93 6.96 2.14
C LEU A 168 -24.43 6.61 2.11
N GLN A 169 -25.30 7.49 2.62
CA GLN A 169 -26.76 7.32 2.56
C GLN A 169 -27.28 7.37 1.13
N GLU A 170 -26.78 8.27 0.28
CA GLU A 170 -27.14 8.32 -1.13
C GLU A 170 -26.84 6.97 -1.82
N LEU A 171 -25.65 6.40 -1.60
CA LEU A 171 -25.27 5.08 -2.12
C LEU A 171 -26.18 3.96 -1.57
N SER A 172 -26.51 4.00 -0.28
CA SER A 172 -27.36 2.99 0.36
C SER A 172 -28.82 3.05 -0.09
N GLU A 173 -29.43 4.24 -0.11
CA GLU A 173 -30.87 4.41 -0.26
C GLU A 173 -31.27 4.48 -1.75
N ARG A 174 -30.55 5.27 -2.55
CA ARG A 174 -30.86 5.44 -3.98
C ARG A 174 -30.32 4.32 -4.85
N PHE A 175 -29.07 3.93 -4.60
CA PHE A 175 -28.36 2.93 -5.40
C PHE A 175 -28.41 1.51 -4.79
N ARG A 176 -28.97 1.35 -3.59
CA ARG A 176 -29.12 0.06 -2.88
C ARG A 176 -27.79 -0.64 -2.60
N LEU A 177 -26.73 0.12 -2.33
CA LEU A 177 -25.46 -0.43 -1.86
C LEU A 177 -25.61 -0.96 -0.43
N ASP A 178 -25.13 -2.18 -0.17
CA ASP A 178 -24.94 -2.64 1.20
C ASP A 178 -23.71 -1.94 1.80
N CYS A 179 -23.97 -0.85 2.51
CA CYS A 179 -22.94 -0.05 3.17
C CYS A 179 -22.39 -0.70 4.46
N ARG A 180 -23.07 -1.73 4.99
CA ARG A 180 -22.67 -2.39 6.23
C ARG A 180 -21.69 -3.52 5.91
N LEU A 181 -20.41 -3.20 6.02
CA LEU A 181 -19.36 -4.21 5.95
C LEU A 181 -19.48 -5.21 7.11
N ALA A 182 -19.26 -6.48 6.81
CA ALA A 182 -19.21 -7.55 7.80
C ALA A 182 -18.08 -7.34 8.81
N ASP A 183 -18.20 -7.98 9.99
CA ASP A 183 -17.28 -7.81 11.12
C ASP A 183 -15.89 -8.45 10.88
N ASP A 184 -15.68 -9.09 9.73
CA ASP A 184 -14.39 -9.58 9.23
C ASP A 184 -13.66 -8.56 8.35
N ARG A 185 -14.24 -7.37 8.11
CA ARG A 185 -13.65 -6.32 7.24
C ARG A 185 -13.56 -4.96 7.91
N SER A 186 -12.42 -4.32 7.77
CA SER A 186 -12.17 -2.94 8.22
C SER A 186 -11.75 -2.06 7.05
N VAL A 187 -12.23 -0.81 7.03
CA VAL A 187 -11.84 0.18 6.01
C VAL A 187 -10.49 0.81 6.38
N LEU A 188 -9.47 0.64 5.53
CA LEU A 188 -8.15 1.28 5.67
C LEU A 188 -8.10 2.66 4.99
N PHE A 189 -8.79 2.79 3.85
CA PHE A 189 -8.87 4.01 3.07
C PHE A 189 -10.24 4.11 2.42
N ALA A 190 -10.81 5.31 2.38
CA ALA A 190 -12.01 5.63 1.63
C ALA A 190 -11.88 7.04 1.03
N GLN A 191 -12.18 7.21 -0.25
CA GLN A 191 -12.18 8.51 -0.94
C GLN A 191 -13.38 8.55 -1.88
N SER A 192 -14.31 9.46 -1.64
CA SER A 192 -15.47 9.65 -2.49
C SER A 192 -15.28 10.80 -3.47
N GLY A 193 -16.15 10.83 -4.48
CA GLY A 193 -16.25 11.88 -5.46
C GLY A 193 -17.46 11.66 -6.36
N GLN A 194 -17.52 12.40 -7.44
CA GLN A 194 -18.56 12.29 -8.45
C GLN A 194 -18.04 12.46 -9.87
N ILE A 195 -18.66 11.70 -10.79
CA ILE A 195 -18.49 11.83 -12.23
C ILE A 195 -19.82 12.25 -12.80
N ASN A 196 -19.90 13.47 -13.32
CA ASN A 196 -21.15 14.03 -13.87
C ASN A 196 -22.33 13.95 -12.87
N GLY A 197 -22.07 14.26 -11.59
CA GLY A 197 -23.04 14.18 -10.50
C GLY A 197 -23.30 12.77 -9.95
N ASN A 198 -22.82 11.71 -10.59
CA ASN A 198 -22.98 10.33 -10.11
C ASN A 198 -21.86 9.96 -9.12
N PRO A 199 -22.17 9.38 -7.96
CA PRO A 199 -21.18 9.12 -6.91
C PRO A 199 -20.24 7.96 -7.24
N PHE A 200 -18.97 8.13 -6.89
CA PHE A 200 -18.00 7.04 -6.83
C PHE A 200 -17.25 7.03 -5.49
N VAL A 201 -16.71 5.88 -5.11
CA VAL A 201 -15.90 5.69 -3.90
C VAL A 201 -14.74 4.74 -4.20
N PHE A 202 -13.52 5.22 -4.02
CA PHE A 202 -12.33 4.37 -3.90
C PHE A 202 -12.22 3.88 -2.45
N ALA A 203 -12.02 2.59 -2.25
CA ALA A 203 -11.81 2.03 -0.92
C ALA A 203 -10.70 0.97 -0.89
N GLU A 204 -10.00 0.92 0.23
CA GLU A 204 -9.09 -0.16 0.62
C GLU A 204 -9.65 -0.81 1.87
N LEU A 205 -9.91 -2.12 1.83
CA LEU A 205 -10.34 -2.91 2.97
C LEU A 205 -9.22 -3.84 3.43
N GLN A 206 -9.16 -4.09 4.73
CA GLN A 206 -8.51 -5.25 5.31
C GLN A 206 -9.58 -6.31 5.59
N GLU A 207 -9.47 -7.47 4.96
CA GLU A 207 -10.38 -8.60 5.14
C GLU A 207 -9.67 -9.72 5.89
N MET A 208 -10.32 -10.26 6.92
CA MET A 208 -9.88 -11.46 7.61
C MET A 208 -10.54 -12.68 6.97
N GLN A 209 -9.74 -13.68 6.62
CA GLN A 209 -10.22 -14.99 6.17
C GLN A 209 -9.53 -16.10 6.96
N TRP A 210 -10.25 -17.21 7.20
CA TRP A 210 -9.66 -18.40 7.81
C TRP A 210 -8.78 -19.13 6.80
N GLY A 211 -7.47 -19.01 6.98
CA GLY A 211 -6.48 -19.82 6.27
C GLY A 211 -6.10 -21.07 7.04
N SER A 212 -5.17 -21.84 6.47
CA SER A 212 -4.59 -23.03 7.12
C SER A 212 -3.10 -22.81 7.35
N LYS A 213 -2.64 -23.05 8.58
CA LYS A 213 -1.24 -22.98 8.98
C LYS A 213 -0.74 -24.37 9.37
N THR A 214 0.37 -24.78 8.75
CA THR A 214 1.03 -26.05 9.05
C THR A 214 1.99 -25.88 10.23
N TYR A 215 1.82 -26.69 11.26
CA TYR A 215 2.71 -26.77 12.42
C TYR A 215 3.50 -28.07 12.36
N VAL A 216 4.78 -28.03 12.70
CA VAL A 216 5.69 -29.18 12.64
C VAL A 216 6.23 -29.49 14.03
N GLY A 217 6.06 -30.74 14.46
CA GLY A 217 6.66 -31.29 15.66
C GLY A 217 7.86 -32.18 15.32
N GLN A 218 8.83 -32.24 16.21
CA GLN A 218 10.02 -33.08 16.06
C GLN A 218 10.29 -33.87 17.34
N LEU A 219 10.74 -35.11 17.19
CA LEU A 219 11.17 -35.95 18.29
C LEU A 219 12.48 -36.65 17.93
N ASN A 220 13.52 -36.43 18.73
CA ASN A 220 14.80 -37.11 18.58
C ASN A 220 14.77 -38.45 19.32
N ILE A 221 14.98 -39.54 18.59
CA ILE A 221 15.11 -40.89 19.13
C ILE A 221 16.55 -41.38 18.95
N SER A 222 17.00 -42.24 19.86
CA SER A 222 18.27 -42.94 19.75
C SER A 222 18.12 -44.40 20.15
N TRP A 223 18.73 -45.31 19.39
CA TRP A 223 18.71 -46.75 19.67
C TRP A 223 20.05 -47.38 19.32
N ARG A 224 20.30 -48.58 19.86
CA ARG A 224 21.50 -49.37 19.56
C ARG A 224 21.15 -50.47 18.57
N GLU A 225 21.86 -50.50 17.45
CA GLU A 225 21.73 -51.51 16.41
C GLU A 225 22.95 -52.43 16.42
N ARG A 226 22.74 -53.75 16.30
CA ARG A 226 23.83 -54.72 16.22
C ARG A 226 24.26 -54.88 14.76
N VAL A 227 25.45 -54.38 14.42
CA VAL A 227 25.99 -54.40 13.06
C VAL A 227 27.13 -55.42 12.98
N ARG A 228 27.26 -56.10 11.84
CA ARG A 228 28.35 -57.06 11.56
C ARG A 228 29.50 -56.35 10.85
N GLY A 229 30.71 -56.45 11.39
CA GLY A 229 31.93 -55.91 10.78
C GLY A 229 32.47 -56.78 9.66
N ASN A 230 33.43 -56.24 8.88
CA ASN A 230 34.16 -56.98 7.83
C ASN A 230 34.97 -58.17 8.38
N ASP A 231 35.21 -58.20 9.69
CA ASP A 231 35.86 -59.27 10.44
C ASP A 231 34.88 -60.36 10.93
N GLY A 232 33.60 -60.25 10.59
CA GLY A 232 32.55 -61.19 10.95
C GLY A 232 32.03 -61.08 12.38
N LYS A 233 32.61 -60.21 13.22
CA LYS A 233 32.19 -59.96 14.61
C LYS A 233 31.06 -58.93 14.68
N TYR A 234 30.24 -59.03 15.72
CA TYR A 234 29.15 -58.08 15.97
C TYR A 234 29.59 -56.98 16.93
N PHE A 235 29.25 -55.74 16.62
CA PHE A 235 29.40 -54.61 17.53
C PHE A 235 28.13 -53.74 17.54
N TYR A 236 27.90 -53.03 18.65
CA TYR A 236 26.76 -52.14 18.81
C TYR A 236 27.09 -50.75 18.28
N VAL A 237 26.24 -50.21 17.41
CA VAL A 237 26.31 -48.84 16.92
C VAL A 237 25.11 -48.06 17.45
N THR A 238 25.35 -46.90 18.06
CA THR A 238 24.27 -45.98 18.43
C THR A 238 23.80 -45.24 17.18
N ARG A 239 22.52 -45.38 16.85
CA ARG A 239 21.83 -44.64 15.78
C ARG A 239 20.97 -43.55 16.41
N ASN A 240 20.94 -42.39 15.76
CA ASN A 240 20.06 -41.27 16.12
C ASN A 240 19.17 -40.95 14.92
N GLN A 241 17.90 -40.64 15.17
CA GLN A 241 16.96 -40.21 14.15
C GLN A 241 16.05 -39.11 14.71
N THR A 242 15.79 -38.09 13.89
CA THR A 242 14.76 -37.09 14.17
C THR A 242 13.49 -37.47 13.43
N LEU A 243 12.44 -37.82 14.16
CA LEU A 243 11.12 -38.05 13.60
C LEU A 243 10.39 -36.71 13.48
N THR A 244 9.66 -36.51 12.38
CA THR A 244 8.92 -35.28 12.09
C THR A 244 7.47 -35.60 11.81
N ALA A 245 6.53 -34.84 12.39
CA ALA A 245 5.12 -34.88 12.05
C ALA A 245 4.58 -33.45 11.88
N SER A 246 3.52 -33.30 11.09
CA SER A 246 2.90 -32.00 10.84
C SER A 246 1.38 -32.05 10.95
N CYS A 247 0.76 -30.99 11.46
CA CYS A 247 -0.68 -30.83 11.47
C CYS A 247 -1.08 -29.46 10.87
N ASN A 248 -2.23 -29.42 10.21
CA ASN A 248 -2.81 -28.20 9.64
C ASN A 248 -3.89 -27.67 10.58
N LYS A 249 -3.81 -26.40 10.97
CA LYS A 249 -4.77 -25.75 11.86
C LYS A 249 -5.28 -24.43 11.27
N PRO A 250 -6.54 -24.06 11.54
CA PRO A 250 -7.08 -22.78 11.08
C PRO A 250 -6.31 -21.62 11.71
N ALA A 251 -5.99 -20.61 10.90
CA ALA A 251 -5.34 -19.38 11.36
C ALA A 251 -5.95 -18.18 10.62
N PRO A 252 -6.17 -17.05 11.29
CA PRO A 252 -6.66 -15.84 10.62
C PRO A 252 -5.57 -15.31 9.68
N VAL A 253 -5.96 -15.05 8.43
CA VAL A 253 -5.13 -14.45 7.39
C VAL A 253 -5.77 -13.13 7.00
N TYR A 254 -4.97 -12.07 6.91
CA TYR A 254 -5.44 -10.73 6.58
C TYR A 254 -4.98 -10.37 5.17
N GLU A 255 -5.93 -10.04 4.32
CA GLU A 255 -5.67 -9.59 2.95
C GLU A 255 -6.18 -8.17 2.78
N ARG A 256 -5.46 -7.38 1.97
CA ARG A 256 -5.92 -6.05 1.58
C ARG A 256 -6.61 -6.14 0.23
N ARG A 257 -7.72 -5.44 0.06
CA ARG A 257 -8.43 -5.36 -1.21
C ARG A 257 -8.74 -3.92 -1.56
N HIS A 258 -8.36 -3.53 -2.77
CA HIS A 258 -8.68 -2.22 -3.34
C HIS A 258 -9.82 -2.36 -4.33
N PHE A 259 -10.80 -1.47 -4.26
CA PHE A 259 -11.88 -1.42 -5.22
C PHE A 259 -12.43 -0.02 -5.40
N LEU A 260 -13.20 0.12 -6.47
CA LEU A 260 -13.94 1.31 -6.84
C LEU A 260 -15.41 0.95 -6.92
N ILE A 261 -16.25 1.69 -6.22
CA ILE A 261 -17.71 1.65 -6.34
C ILE A 261 -18.15 2.85 -7.18
N TYR A 262 -19.10 2.64 -8.09
CA TYR A 262 -19.73 3.69 -8.87
C TYR A 262 -21.24 3.45 -8.97
N GLY A 263 -22.04 4.39 -8.47
CA GLY A 263 -23.49 4.36 -8.54
C GLY A 263 -23.99 5.12 -9.77
N ASN A 264 -24.80 4.47 -10.61
CA ASN A 264 -25.43 5.14 -11.76
C ASN A 264 -26.82 4.56 -12.02
N ASP A 265 -27.79 5.41 -12.37
CA ASP A 265 -29.17 4.98 -12.64
C ASP A 265 -29.35 4.28 -14.00
N ALA A 266 -28.32 4.26 -14.86
CA ALA A 266 -28.37 3.60 -16.16
C ALA A 266 -28.26 2.08 -16.03
N ALA A 267 -29.14 1.38 -16.76
CA ALA A 267 -29.30 -0.06 -16.70
C ALA A 267 -29.51 -0.57 -15.25
N PRO A 268 -30.63 -0.21 -14.62
CA PRO A 268 -30.86 -0.47 -13.20
C PRO A 268 -31.18 -1.93 -12.87
N ASN A 269 -31.56 -2.77 -13.85
CA ASN A 269 -31.94 -4.17 -13.63
C ASN A 269 -30.86 -5.15 -14.09
N LEU A 270 -29.81 -4.65 -14.75
CA LEU A 270 -28.71 -5.47 -15.24
C LEU A 270 -27.72 -5.82 -14.14
N SER A 271 -27.41 -7.10 -14.04
CA SER A 271 -26.28 -7.66 -13.32
C SER A 271 -25.39 -8.46 -14.24
N PHE A 272 -24.07 -8.37 -14.06
CA PHE A 272 -23.09 -9.22 -14.75
C PHE A 272 -21.77 -9.23 -13.98
N SER A 273 -20.97 -10.26 -14.21
CA SER A 273 -19.59 -10.30 -13.75
C SER A 273 -18.60 -10.48 -14.89
N ARG A 274 -17.43 -9.89 -14.70
CA ARG A 274 -16.30 -9.99 -15.61
C ARG A 274 -15.02 -10.16 -14.83
N SER A 275 -14.16 -11.03 -15.35
CA SER A 275 -12.78 -11.21 -14.91
C SER A 275 -11.79 -10.99 -16.05
N PRO A 276 -10.54 -10.62 -15.75
CA PRO A 276 -9.50 -10.48 -16.75
C PRO A 276 -9.32 -11.73 -17.59
N SER A 277 -9.33 -11.56 -18.91
CA SER A 277 -9.15 -12.64 -19.86
C SER A 277 -7.67 -12.86 -20.15
N ARG A 278 -7.23 -14.12 -20.08
CA ARG A 278 -5.87 -14.52 -20.53
C ARG A 278 -5.66 -14.31 -22.03
N LEU A 279 -6.70 -13.96 -22.79
CA LEU A 279 -6.64 -13.70 -24.23
C LEU A 279 -6.35 -12.24 -24.57
N SER A 280 -6.54 -11.34 -23.60
CA SER A 280 -6.36 -9.90 -23.78
C SER A 280 -4.89 -9.53 -23.97
N GLY A 281 -4.65 -8.52 -24.82
CA GLY A 281 -3.32 -8.04 -25.19
C GLY A 281 -2.43 -9.00 -25.99
N LYS A 282 -2.74 -10.31 -26.07
CA LYS A 282 -1.87 -11.29 -26.75
C LYS A 282 -1.53 -10.91 -28.19
N GLU A 283 -0.24 -10.98 -28.53
CA GLU A 283 0.26 -10.77 -29.89
C GLU A 283 -0.44 -11.71 -30.88
N LYS A 284 -0.60 -11.24 -32.12
CA LYS A 284 -1.23 -11.97 -33.24
C LYS A 284 -0.33 -13.13 -33.71
N GLY A 285 -0.13 -14.11 -32.84
CA GLY A 285 0.52 -15.39 -33.15
C GLY A 285 -0.49 -16.47 -33.51
N VAL A 286 -0.06 -17.43 -34.32
CA VAL A 286 -0.90 -18.55 -34.81
C VAL A 286 -1.55 -19.33 -33.66
N PHE A 287 -0.79 -19.63 -32.60
CA PHE A 287 -1.28 -20.33 -31.40
C PHE A 287 -2.35 -19.53 -30.64
N ASN A 288 -2.18 -18.21 -30.53
CA ASN A 288 -3.16 -17.34 -29.86
C ASN A 288 -4.46 -17.26 -30.67
N ASN A 289 -4.37 -17.20 -31.99
CA ASN A 289 -5.53 -17.21 -32.88
C ASN A 289 -6.31 -18.54 -32.79
N LEU A 290 -5.62 -19.67 -32.69
CA LEU A 290 -6.26 -20.97 -32.47
C LEU A 290 -6.99 -21.01 -31.11
N GLN A 291 -6.36 -20.52 -30.04
CA GLN A 291 -6.98 -20.46 -28.73
C GLN A 291 -8.23 -19.56 -28.72
N LYS A 292 -8.15 -18.39 -29.40
CA LYS A 292 -9.30 -17.50 -29.57
C LYS A 292 -10.44 -18.18 -30.32
N ARG A 293 -10.16 -18.86 -31.44
CA ARG A 293 -11.16 -19.62 -32.23
C ARG A 293 -11.83 -20.71 -31.39
N TYR A 294 -11.06 -21.45 -30.60
CA TYR A 294 -11.61 -22.49 -29.73
C TYR A 294 -12.54 -21.92 -28.64
N GLN A 295 -12.12 -20.85 -27.96
CA GLN A 295 -12.93 -20.21 -26.93
C GLN A 295 -14.19 -19.54 -27.51
N LEU A 296 -14.08 -18.95 -28.70
CA LEU A 296 -15.21 -18.42 -29.46
C LEU A 296 -16.19 -19.53 -29.86
N ALA A 297 -15.70 -20.68 -30.33
CA ALA A 297 -16.56 -21.83 -30.63
C ALA A 297 -17.30 -22.32 -29.38
N LYS A 298 -16.63 -22.34 -28.21
CA LYS A 298 -17.26 -22.68 -26.92
C LYS A 298 -18.34 -21.67 -26.52
N LEU A 299 -18.12 -20.37 -26.76
CA LEU A 299 -19.12 -19.32 -26.54
C LEU A 299 -20.33 -19.48 -27.45
N ARG A 300 -20.12 -19.73 -28.75
CA ARG A 300 -21.20 -20.00 -29.70
C ARG A 300 -21.98 -21.27 -29.35
N ALA A 301 -21.31 -22.32 -28.89
CA ALA A 301 -21.96 -23.53 -28.42
C ALA A 301 -22.79 -23.26 -27.15
N PHE A 302 -22.26 -22.47 -26.22
CA PHE A 302 -23.00 -22.04 -25.04
C PHE A 302 -24.25 -21.27 -25.43
N SER A 303 -24.16 -20.26 -26.30
CA SER A 303 -25.33 -19.46 -26.69
C SER A 303 -26.42 -20.27 -27.41
N ARG A 304 -26.06 -21.36 -28.09
CA ARG A 304 -27.02 -22.25 -28.78
C ARG A 304 -27.72 -23.24 -27.85
N ASN A 305 -27.10 -23.54 -26.71
CA ASN A 305 -27.57 -24.54 -25.74
C ASN A 305 -28.37 -23.91 -24.59
N LEU A 306 -28.69 -22.62 -24.68
CA LEU A 306 -29.50 -21.95 -23.68
C LEU A 306 -30.99 -22.12 -24.00
N ASP A 307 -31.79 -22.27 -22.96
CA ASP A 307 -33.25 -22.36 -23.07
C ASP A 307 -33.83 -21.02 -23.59
N ASP A 308 -35.00 -21.08 -24.24
CA ASP A 308 -35.71 -19.89 -24.76
C ASP A 308 -36.05 -18.86 -23.67
N ALA A 309 -36.08 -19.28 -22.40
CA ALA A 309 -36.28 -18.39 -21.24
C ALA A 309 -35.02 -17.60 -20.84
N SER A 310 -33.85 -17.94 -21.39
CA SER A 310 -32.60 -17.24 -21.10
C SER A 310 -32.59 -15.86 -21.77
N GLN A 311 -32.25 -14.83 -20.99
CA GLN A 311 -32.11 -13.46 -21.51
C GLN A 311 -30.69 -13.19 -22.04
N TYR A 312 -29.97 -14.20 -22.54
CA TYR A 312 -28.62 -14.01 -23.06
C TYR A 312 -28.64 -14.10 -24.58
N THR A 313 -28.13 -13.10 -25.27
CA THR A 313 -27.94 -13.16 -26.72
C THR A 313 -26.59 -12.59 -27.08
N MET A 314 -25.76 -13.37 -27.75
CA MET A 314 -24.42 -12.92 -28.16
C MET A 314 -24.49 -11.62 -28.99
N MET A 315 -23.64 -10.65 -28.67
CA MET A 315 -23.49 -9.44 -29.48
C MET A 315 -22.83 -9.73 -30.82
N ALA A 316 -23.06 -8.84 -31.80
CA ALA A 316 -22.46 -8.95 -33.13
C ALA A 316 -20.92 -8.84 -33.11
N ASN A 317 -20.37 -8.13 -32.12
CA ASN A 317 -18.92 -8.01 -31.95
C ASN A 317 -18.38 -9.20 -31.14
N GLU A 318 -17.92 -10.22 -31.85
CA GLU A 318 -17.42 -11.45 -31.26
C GLU A 318 -16.13 -11.24 -30.44
N ASP A 319 -15.28 -10.29 -30.82
CA ASP A 319 -14.05 -9.98 -30.09
C ASP A 319 -14.37 -9.37 -28.72
N PHE A 320 -15.39 -8.50 -28.65
CA PHE A 320 -15.87 -7.94 -27.38
C PHE A 320 -16.46 -9.04 -26.49
N GLU A 321 -17.34 -9.90 -27.02
CA GLU A 321 -17.92 -11.01 -26.25
C GLU A 321 -16.84 -11.95 -25.70
N LEU A 322 -15.80 -12.22 -26.50
CA LEU A 322 -14.70 -13.10 -26.10
C LEU A 322 -13.80 -12.50 -25.01
N LEU A 323 -13.47 -11.20 -25.11
CA LEU A 323 -12.54 -10.54 -24.19
C LEU A 323 -13.23 -9.96 -22.95
N PHE A 324 -14.44 -9.45 -23.10
CA PHE A 324 -15.25 -8.97 -21.99
C PHE A 324 -15.87 -10.12 -21.20
N ASN A 325 -16.34 -11.16 -21.89
CA ASN A 325 -16.73 -12.47 -21.34
C ASN A 325 -17.72 -12.40 -20.15
N ALA A 326 -18.75 -11.56 -20.25
CA ALA A 326 -19.85 -11.45 -19.29
C ALA A 326 -20.96 -12.44 -19.62
N LYS A 327 -20.76 -13.72 -19.26
CA LYS A 327 -21.68 -14.82 -19.59
C LYS A 327 -22.87 -14.93 -18.65
N ASP A 328 -22.73 -14.42 -17.45
CA ASP A 328 -23.70 -14.48 -16.35
C ASP A 328 -24.63 -13.25 -16.33
N ARG A 329 -24.69 -12.50 -17.44
CA ARG A 329 -25.58 -11.35 -17.55
C ARG A 329 -27.04 -11.78 -17.57
N ASP A 330 -27.88 -11.03 -16.88
CA ASP A 330 -29.30 -11.35 -16.65
C ASP A 330 -30.29 -10.51 -17.49
N HIS A 331 -29.85 -9.40 -18.11
CA HIS A 331 -30.73 -8.48 -18.85
C HIS A 331 -30.12 -7.94 -20.16
N GLU A 332 -30.33 -8.63 -21.30
CA GLU A 332 -29.69 -8.30 -22.59
C GLU A 332 -29.94 -6.87 -23.11
N ILE A 333 -31.18 -6.37 -22.99
CA ILE A 333 -31.55 -5.05 -23.54
C ILE A 333 -30.72 -3.95 -22.87
N GLU A 334 -30.65 -3.97 -21.54
CA GLU A 334 -29.86 -3.05 -20.75
C GLU A 334 -28.35 -3.26 -20.96
N PHE A 335 -27.90 -4.50 -21.17
CA PHE A 335 -26.50 -4.77 -21.51
C PHE A 335 -26.10 -4.12 -22.84
N ARG A 336 -26.97 -4.21 -23.86
CA ARG A 336 -26.77 -3.56 -25.17
C ARG A 336 -26.86 -2.04 -25.10
N LEU A 337 -27.68 -1.50 -24.19
CA LEU A 337 -27.77 -0.07 -23.93
C LEU A 337 -26.43 0.46 -23.40
N LEU A 338 -25.81 -0.20 -22.42
CA LEU A 338 -24.50 0.21 -21.90
C LEU A 338 -23.39 0.00 -22.92
N PHE A 339 -23.31 -1.19 -23.50
CA PHE A 339 -22.23 -1.57 -24.41
C PHE A 339 -22.61 -1.30 -25.87
N THR A 340 -22.82 -0.03 -26.20
CA THR A 340 -22.99 0.43 -27.59
C THR A 340 -21.76 0.08 -28.45
N PRO A 341 -21.84 0.10 -29.79
CA PRO A 341 -20.67 -0.16 -30.65
C PRO A 341 -19.45 0.70 -30.31
N LEU A 342 -19.66 1.96 -29.91
CA LEU A 342 -18.61 2.85 -29.43
C LEU A 342 -17.99 2.34 -28.12
N ALA A 343 -18.82 2.00 -27.14
CA ALA A 343 -18.38 1.48 -25.84
C ALA A 343 -17.57 0.18 -26.00
N GLN A 344 -18.03 -0.73 -26.85
CA GLN A 344 -17.34 -1.99 -27.14
C GLN A 344 -15.96 -1.73 -27.75
N ARG A 345 -15.84 -0.78 -28.69
CA ARG A 345 -14.55 -0.41 -29.30
C ARG A 345 -13.59 0.19 -28.27
N GLN A 346 -14.08 1.12 -27.44
CA GLN A 346 -13.29 1.77 -26.39
C GLN A 346 -12.84 0.76 -25.33
N MET A 347 -13.74 -0.10 -24.87
CA MET A 347 -13.41 -1.17 -23.93
C MET A 347 -12.37 -2.12 -24.54
N LEU A 348 -12.54 -2.56 -25.78
CA LEU A 348 -11.55 -3.42 -26.46
C LEU A 348 -10.16 -2.77 -26.54
N LYS A 349 -10.08 -1.47 -26.85
CA LYS A 349 -8.82 -0.72 -26.82
C LYS A 349 -8.17 -0.80 -25.42
N LEU A 350 -8.94 -0.54 -24.37
CA LEU A 350 -8.45 -0.64 -22.98
C LEU A 350 -7.97 -2.04 -22.62
N LEU A 351 -8.71 -3.09 -22.99
CA LEU A 351 -8.34 -4.47 -22.67
C LEU A 351 -7.08 -4.95 -23.41
N GLN A 352 -6.86 -4.44 -24.62
CA GLN A 352 -5.74 -4.85 -25.47
C GLN A 352 -4.49 -3.98 -25.27
N ASP A 353 -4.60 -2.85 -24.59
CA ASP A 353 -3.49 -1.95 -24.34
C ASP A 353 -2.38 -2.59 -23.50
N ARG A 354 -1.15 -2.18 -23.80
CA ARG A 354 0.09 -2.64 -23.14
C ARG A 354 1.11 -1.52 -22.92
N THR A 355 0.85 -0.33 -23.47
CA THR A 355 1.83 0.74 -23.54
C THR A 355 1.47 1.90 -22.63
N VAL A 356 0.20 2.31 -22.65
CA VAL A 356 -0.22 3.56 -22.00
C VAL A 356 -0.75 3.30 -20.60
N GLY A 357 -1.77 2.46 -20.48
CA GLY A 357 -2.45 2.05 -19.27
C GLY A 357 -1.95 0.71 -18.73
N TYR A 358 -2.87 -0.12 -18.24
CA TYR A 358 -2.58 -1.40 -17.60
C TYR A 358 -3.20 -2.61 -18.31
N GLY A 359 -3.86 -2.40 -19.46
CA GLY A 359 -4.52 -3.47 -20.21
C GLY A 359 -5.70 -4.10 -19.47
N ASP A 360 -5.94 -5.38 -19.74
CA ASP A 360 -6.96 -6.17 -19.05
C ASP A 360 -6.51 -6.60 -17.64
N ASN A 361 -6.60 -5.68 -16.68
CA ASN A 361 -6.13 -5.90 -15.32
C ASN A 361 -7.18 -5.66 -14.22
N PHE A 362 -8.47 -5.67 -14.56
CA PHE A 362 -9.54 -5.38 -13.61
C PHE A 362 -10.68 -6.39 -13.68
N HIS A 363 -11.28 -6.68 -12.53
CA HIS A 363 -12.60 -7.31 -12.47
C HIS A 363 -13.67 -6.22 -12.51
N PHE A 364 -14.80 -6.51 -13.15
CA PHE A 364 -15.94 -5.60 -13.22
C PHE A 364 -17.20 -6.39 -12.90
N PHE A 365 -17.83 -6.01 -11.79
CA PHE A 365 -19.13 -6.49 -11.38
C PHE A 365 -20.14 -5.36 -11.51
N LYS A 366 -21.26 -5.62 -12.16
CA LYS A 366 -22.43 -4.76 -12.07
C LYS A 366 -23.51 -5.55 -11.34
N ASN A 367 -24.11 -4.92 -10.35
CA ASN A 367 -25.27 -5.44 -9.65
C ASN A 367 -26.31 -4.32 -9.61
N ASN A 368 -27.31 -4.42 -10.50
CA ASN A 368 -28.31 -3.37 -10.66
C ASN A 368 -27.64 -2.00 -10.91
N LYS A 369 -27.91 -1.01 -10.06
CA LYS A 369 -27.37 0.35 -10.21
C LYS A 369 -25.91 0.54 -9.75
N ILE A 370 -25.32 -0.46 -9.09
CA ILE A 370 -23.96 -0.39 -8.55
C ILE A 370 -22.98 -1.09 -9.48
N ASN A 371 -21.89 -0.41 -9.79
CA ASN A 371 -20.73 -0.95 -10.48
C ASN A 371 -19.58 -1.06 -9.46
N THR A 372 -18.98 -2.24 -9.35
CA THR A 372 -17.81 -2.48 -8.50
C THR A 372 -16.66 -2.98 -9.35
N LEU A 373 -15.55 -2.26 -9.32
CA LEU A 373 -14.33 -2.60 -10.03
C LEU A 373 -13.23 -2.97 -9.05
N TYR A 374 -12.47 -4.01 -9.39
CA TYR A 374 -11.26 -4.39 -8.66
C TYR A 374 -10.06 -4.30 -9.60
N PRO A 375 -9.44 -3.10 -9.74
CA PRO A 375 -8.26 -2.92 -10.56
C PRO A 375 -7.03 -3.46 -9.84
N ARG A 376 -6.31 -4.39 -10.47
CA ARG A 376 -5.11 -5.01 -9.88
C ARG A 376 -3.98 -4.01 -9.63
N HIS A 377 -3.86 -2.99 -10.46
CA HIS A 377 -2.80 -1.98 -10.33
C HIS A 377 -2.91 -1.16 -9.03
N LEU A 378 -4.11 -1.04 -8.44
CA LEU A 378 -4.29 -0.39 -7.14
C LEU A 378 -3.82 -1.25 -5.97
N GLN A 379 -3.63 -2.56 -6.16
CA GLN A 379 -3.06 -3.45 -5.14
C GLN A 379 -1.56 -3.16 -4.90
N GLU A 380 -0.88 -2.63 -5.91
CA GLU A 380 0.56 -2.32 -5.87
C GLU A 380 0.80 -0.83 -5.56
N PHE A 381 -0.18 0.04 -5.83
CA PHE A 381 -0.08 1.48 -5.65
C PHE A 381 -1.00 1.98 -4.52
N SER A 382 -0.40 2.57 -3.48
CA SER A 382 -1.16 3.16 -2.38
C SER A 382 -1.74 4.52 -2.78
N LEU A 383 -3.06 4.65 -2.69
CA LEU A 383 -3.81 5.91 -2.91
C LEU A 383 -3.72 6.89 -1.73
N ASP A 384 -2.96 6.57 -0.68
CA ASP A 384 -2.80 7.44 0.48
C ASP A 384 -1.87 8.63 0.18
N SER A 385 -2.43 9.82 0.04
CA SER A 385 -1.71 11.06 -0.33
C SER A 385 -1.06 11.78 0.85
N ASN A 386 -0.43 11.04 1.77
CA ASN A 386 0.18 11.62 2.97
C ASN A 386 1.24 12.70 2.63
N PRO A 387 1.04 13.98 3.05
CA PRO A 387 1.95 15.08 2.74
C PRO A 387 3.40 14.82 3.15
N ARG A 388 3.61 14.05 4.23
CA ARG A 388 4.95 13.70 4.73
C ARG A 388 5.79 12.94 3.70
N LYS A 389 5.17 12.27 2.73
CA LYS A 389 5.88 11.58 1.64
C LYS A 389 6.65 12.55 0.73
N PHE A 390 6.18 13.79 0.62
CA PHE A 390 6.80 14.81 -0.23
C PHE A 390 7.89 15.63 0.48
N HIS A 391 8.09 15.40 1.79
CA HIS A 391 9.08 16.15 2.56
C HIS A 391 10.50 15.76 2.17
N ASP A 392 11.30 16.76 1.82
CA ASP A 392 12.70 16.56 1.46
C ASP A 392 13.53 17.79 1.88
N TYR A 393 14.83 17.59 2.09
CA TYR A 393 15.81 18.65 2.32
C TYR A 393 16.47 19.14 1.01
N ASN A 394 16.33 18.39 -0.09
CA ASN A 394 16.85 18.75 -1.41
C ASN A 394 15.71 19.15 -2.35
N LEU A 395 15.68 20.42 -2.76
CA LEU A 395 14.61 20.96 -3.59
C LEU A 395 14.49 20.26 -4.95
N SER A 396 15.61 19.92 -5.59
CA SER A 396 15.61 19.27 -6.91
C SER A 396 15.04 17.86 -6.82
N ARG A 397 15.39 17.13 -5.75
CA ARG A 397 14.85 15.79 -5.46
C ARG A 397 13.37 15.86 -5.09
N ALA A 398 12.97 16.84 -4.26
CA ALA A 398 11.58 17.10 -3.91
C ALA A 398 10.72 17.33 -5.17
N ARG A 399 11.17 18.20 -6.07
CA ARG A 399 10.48 18.49 -7.34
C ARG A 399 10.31 17.24 -8.20
N GLN A 400 11.39 16.48 -8.42
CA GLN A 400 11.34 15.27 -9.23
C GLN A 400 10.41 14.22 -8.63
N PHE A 401 10.50 14.01 -7.30
CA PHE A 401 9.63 13.08 -6.60
C PHE A 401 8.16 13.52 -6.67
N PHE A 402 7.87 14.81 -6.44
CA PHE A 402 6.53 15.37 -6.53
C PHE A 402 5.91 15.13 -7.91
N LEU A 403 6.60 15.51 -8.99
CA LEU A 403 6.09 15.35 -10.35
C LEU A 403 5.91 13.88 -10.72
N ARG A 404 6.89 13.03 -10.40
CA ARG A 404 6.81 11.59 -10.67
C ARG A 404 5.66 10.93 -9.91
N HIS A 405 5.55 11.18 -8.61
CA HIS A 405 4.52 10.57 -7.77
C HIS A 405 3.12 10.99 -8.22
N ASN A 406 2.90 12.28 -8.48
CA ASN A 406 1.61 12.78 -8.97
C ASN A 406 1.25 12.18 -10.34
N ALA A 407 2.23 12.02 -11.26
CA ALA A 407 1.97 11.40 -12.55
C ALA A 407 1.55 9.92 -12.43
N GLU A 408 2.22 9.15 -11.56
CA GLU A 408 1.83 7.76 -11.26
C GLU A 408 0.47 7.68 -10.56
N TYR A 409 0.22 8.59 -9.61
CA TYR A 409 -1.07 8.70 -8.92
C TYR A 409 -2.21 8.97 -9.90
N PHE A 410 -2.04 9.95 -10.79
CA PHE A 410 -3.01 10.27 -11.82
C PHE A 410 -3.24 9.10 -12.78
N LYS A 411 -2.17 8.45 -13.23
CA LYS A 411 -2.26 7.24 -14.06
C LYS A 411 -3.10 6.15 -13.37
N ALA A 412 -2.80 5.84 -12.11
CA ALA A 412 -3.51 4.81 -11.35
C ALA A 412 -5.00 5.15 -11.16
N VAL A 413 -5.33 6.37 -10.71
CA VAL A 413 -6.72 6.79 -10.50
C VAL A 413 -7.48 6.84 -11.82
N TYR A 414 -6.90 7.41 -12.87
CA TYR A 414 -7.55 7.54 -14.17
C TYR A 414 -7.87 6.18 -14.79
N PHE A 415 -6.91 5.24 -14.80
CA PHE A 415 -7.14 3.91 -15.37
C PHE A 415 -8.01 2.99 -14.51
N ALA A 416 -8.19 3.30 -13.22
CA ALA A 416 -9.24 2.68 -12.42
C ALA A 416 -10.65 3.14 -12.83
N LEU A 417 -10.80 4.41 -13.22
CA LEU A 417 -12.05 4.98 -13.74
C LEU A 417 -12.30 4.67 -15.23
N ALA A 418 -11.24 4.46 -16.01
CA ALA A 418 -11.31 4.32 -17.48
C ALA A 418 -12.35 3.29 -17.98
N PRO A 419 -12.56 2.12 -17.35
CA PRO A 419 -13.61 1.20 -17.79
C PRO A 419 -15.02 1.76 -17.65
N LEU A 420 -15.26 2.64 -16.67
CA LEU A 420 -16.53 3.36 -16.52
C LEU A 420 -16.64 4.51 -17.53
N LEU A 421 -15.53 5.24 -17.77
CA LEU A 421 -15.48 6.32 -18.75
C LEU A 421 -15.67 5.81 -20.19
N ALA A 422 -15.29 4.56 -20.47
CA ALA A 422 -15.50 3.90 -21.76
C ALA A 422 -16.97 3.56 -22.06
N ILE A 423 -17.90 3.79 -21.11
CA ILE A 423 -19.33 3.57 -21.31
C ILE A 423 -20.01 4.94 -21.50
N PRO A 424 -20.41 5.29 -22.74
CA PRO A 424 -21.02 6.59 -23.06
C PRO A 424 -22.22 6.93 -22.19
N VAL A 425 -23.09 5.95 -21.92
CA VAL A 425 -24.32 6.17 -21.15
C VAL A 425 -24.02 6.64 -19.73
N TYR A 426 -22.90 6.22 -19.12
CA TYR A 426 -22.49 6.70 -17.80
C TYR A 426 -22.00 8.15 -17.82
N GLN A 427 -21.45 8.62 -18.95
CA GLN A 427 -21.03 10.01 -19.13
C GLN A 427 -22.21 10.95 -19.43
N GLN A 428 -23.25 10.43 -20.07
CA GLN A 428 -24.43 11.18 -20.49
C GLN A 428 -25.51 11.26 -19.41
N ASN A 429 -25.65 10.20 -18.60
CA ASN A 429 -26.63 10.18 -17.53
C ASN A 429 -26.17 11.12 -16.40
N GLU A 430 -26.79 12.29 -16.30
CA GLU A 430 -26.52 13.21 -15.19
C GLU A 430 -27.05 12.62 -13.89
N GLY A 431 -26.20 12.60 -12.87
CA GLY A 431 -26.62 12.23 -11.53
C GLY A 431 -27.65 13.25 -11.05
N GLY A 432 -28.90 12.81 -10.83
CA GLY A 432 -29.90 13.66 -10.18
C GLY A 432 -29.36 14.24 -8.88
N ALA A 433 -29.64 15.52 -8.58
CA ALA A 433 -29.13 16.22 -7.41
C ALA A 433 -29.26 15.36 -6.15
N GLY A 434 -28.16 15.19 -5.40
CA GLY A 434 -28.13 14.39 -4.19
C GLY A 434 -29.21 14.84 -3.22
N ILE A 435 -30.28 14.06 -3.11
CA ILE A 435 -31.47 14.36 -2.27
C ILE A 435 -31.07 14.52 -0.79
N TYR A 436 -29.89 14.00 -0.41
CA TYR A 436 -29.36 13.98 0.96
C TYR A 436 -28.28 15.03 1.23
N ALA A 437 -28.17 16.08 0.41
CA ALA A 437 -27.24 17.20 0.60
C ALA A 437 -27.57 18.12 1.81
N GLU A 438 -28.51 17.71 2.67
CA GLU A 438 -28.92 18.46 3.85
C GLU A 438 -27.79 18.51 4.90
N GLU A 439 -27.69 19.62 5.63
CA GLU A 439 -26.68 19.84 6.69
C GLU A 439 -26.53 18.74 7.77
N PRO A 440 -27.59 18.01 8.23
CA PRO A 440 -27.42 17.04 9.31
C PRO A 440 -26.45 15.89 8.97
N TYR A 441 -26.20 15.61 7.69
CA TYR A 441 -25.38 14.46 7.24
C TYR A 441 -23.99 14.83 6.71
N ARG A 442 -23.54 16.08 6.89
CA ARG A 442 -22.20 16.52 6.44
C ARG A 442 -21.02 16.07 7.31
N TYR A 443 -21.25 15.22 8.32
CA TYR A 443 -20.16 14.65 9.13
C TYR A 443 -19.49 13.45 8.44
N ALA A 444 -18.34 13.03 8.94
CA ALA A 444 -17.60 11.89 8.43
C ALA A 444 -18.44 10.60 8.45
N SER A 445 -18.34 9.75 7.42
CA SER A 445 -19.03 8.46 7.40
C SER A 445 -18.38 7.43 8.34
N SER A 446 -19.07 6.30 8.57
CA SER A 446 -18.49 5.17 9.31
C SER A 446 -17.21 4.63 8.65
N TRP A 447 -17.15 4.64 7.31
CA TRP A 447 -15.99 4.21 6.54
C TRP A 447 -14.82 5.19 6.71
N GLU A 448 -15.09 6.51 6.70
CA GLU A 448 -14.06 7.51 6.97
C GLU A 448 -13.53 7.39 8.41
N CYS A 449 -14.41 7.17 9.40
CA CYS A 449 -14.03 6.94 10.79
C CYS A 449 -13.15 5.69 10.96
N GLU A 450 -13.49 4.56 10.32
CA GLU A 450 -12.64 3.36 10.33
C GLU A 450 -11.28 3.63 9.67
N SER A 451 -11.27 4.35 8.54
CA SER A 451 -10.03 4.71 7.83
C SER A 451 -9.11 5.58 8.69
N LEU A 452 -9.67 6.52 9.44
CA LEU A 452 -8.94 7.39 10.36
C LEU A 452 -8.38 6.60 11.55
N ALA A 453 -9.19 5.70 12.12
CA ALA A 453 -8.74 4.84 13.22
C ALA A 453 -7.58 3.94 12.79
N ASN A 454 -7.66 3.33 11.60
CA ASN A 454 -6.57 2.54 11.04
C ASN A 454 -5.33 3.39 10.74
N TYR A 455 -5.49 4.63 10.26
CA TYR A 455 -4.39 5.58 10.06
C TYR A 455 -3.69 5.97 11.37
N MET A 456 -4.44 6.09 12.47
CA MET A 456 -3.88 6.39 13.79
C MET A 456 -2.98 5.28 14.31
N GLY A 457 -3.21 4.03 13.88
CA GLY A 457 -2.48 2.86 14.36
C GLY A 457 -3.39 1.95 15.20
N GLU A 458 -3.35 0.67 14.86
CA GLU A 458 -4.13 -0.38 15.49
C GLU A 458 -3.77 -0.59 16.97
N ASP A 459 -2.49 -0.39 17.30
CA ASP A 459 -1.87 -0.54 18.62
C ASP A 459 -2.59 0.23 19.74
N LYS A 460 -3.29 1.31 19.39
CA LYS A 460 -4.03 2.13 20.34
C LYS A 460 -5.38 1.54 20.71
N PHE A 461 -5.97 0.78 19.80
CA PHE A 461 -7.30 0.22 19.92
C PHE A 461 -7.30 -1.27 20.26
N GLU A 462 -6.20 -1.98 19.97
CA GLU A 462 -6.10 -3.43 20.16
C GLU A 462 -6.35 -3.87 21.61
N HIS A 463 -6.89 -5.09 21.74
CA HIS A 463 -7.06 -5.75 23.01
C HIS A 463 -5.69 -6.19 23.57
N PRO A 464 -5.37 -6.06 24.87
CA PRO A 464 -4.04 -6.38 25.41
C PRO A 464 -3.53 -7.81 25.19
N PHE A 465 -4.44 -8.76 24.95
CA PHE A 465 -4.12 -10.16 24.65
C PHE A 465 -4.15 -10.50 23.15
N CYS A 466 -4.41 -9.52 22.28
CA CYS A 466 -4.41 -9.72 20.84
C CYS A 466 -3.00 -10.06 20.35
N ILE A 467 -2.87 -11.06 19.47
CA ILE A 467 -1.61 -11.42 18.83
C ILE A 467 -1.68 -11.34 17.30
N THR A 468 -2.84 -10.93 16.77
CA THR A 468 -3.14 -10.79 15.34
C THR A 468 -3.50 -9.35 15.04
N ASN A 469 -3.55 -8.99 13.76
CA ASN A 469 -4.19 -7.74 13.35
C ASN A 469 -5.66 -7.69 13.82
N SER A 470 -6.14 -6.49 14.07
CA SER A 470 -7.46 -6.19 14.59
C SER A 470 -8.31 -5.58 13.47
N ILE A 471 -9.53 -6.05 13.36
CA ILE A 471 -10.56 -5.46 12.51
C ILE A 471 -11.24 -4.36 13.33
N LEU A 472 -11.06 -3.11 12.91
CA LEU A 472 -11.69 -1.96 13.55
C LEU A 472 -13.06 -1.71 12.92
N LYS A 473 -14.12 -1.67 13.74
CA LYS A 473 -15.50 -1.34 13.33
C LYS A 473 -15.98 -0.08 14.04
N SER A 474 -16.51 0.88 13.28
CA SER A 474 -17.04 2.12 13.84
C SER A 474 -18.56 2.10 14.02
N ARG A 475 -19.05 2.71 15.09
CA ARG A 475 -20.47 2.96 15.33
C ARG A 475 -20.67 4.41 15.79
N PHE A 476 -21.56 5.12 15.10
CA PHE A 476 -21.91 6.49 15.46
C PHE A 476 -22.70 6.51 16.78
N ILE A 477 -22.32 7.40 17.70
CA ILE A 477 -23.03 7.57 18.99
C ILE A 477 -23.87 8.84 18.97
N LYS A 478 -23.21 9.98 18.77
CA LYS A 478 -23.84 11.30 18.81
C LYS A 478 -22.93 12.37 18.23
N ARG A 479 -23.54 13.48 17.81
CA ARG A 479 -22.84 14.69 17.39
C ARG A 479 -23.15 15.84 18.35
N LYS A 480 -22.14 16.63 18.69
CA LYS A 480 -22.27 17.89 19.46
C LYS A 480 -21.60 19.01 18.68
N GLY A 481 -22.38 19.81 17.96
CA GLY A 481 -21.84 20.85 17.07
C GLY A 481 -20.99 20.24 15.94
N THR A 482 -19.75 20.69 15.80
CA THR A 482 -18.78 20.20 14.80
C THR A 482 -18.00 18.96 15.24
N VAL A 483 -18.32 18.37 16.40
CA VAL A 483 -17.64 17.19 16.92
C VAL A 483 -18.58 15.99 16.91
N SER A 484 -18.16 14.94 16.21
CA SER A 484 -18.84 13.65 16.10
C SER A 484 -18.17 12.63 17.02
N VAL A 485 -18.93 11.93 17.85
CA VAL A 485 -18.43 10.90 18.79
C VAL A 485 -18.79 9.52 18.27
N TRP A 486 -17.78 8.65 18.18
CA TRP A 486 -17.88 7.30 17.65
C TRP A 486 -17.34 6.27 18.66
N GLU A 487 -17.96 5.10 18.64
CA GLU A 487 -17.44 3.90 19.26
C GLU A 487 -16.64 3.11 18.23
N LEU A 488 -15.42 2.72 18.59
CA LEU A 488 -14.58 1.82 17.81
C LEU A 488 -14.47 0.50 18.54
N ARG A 489 -14.90 -0.59 17.89
CA ARG A 489 -14.69 -1.96 18.35
C ARG A 489 -13.50 -2.53 17.61
N ALA A 490 -12.44 -2.90 18.33
CA ALA A 490 -11.29 -3.61 17.79
C ALA A 490 -11.49 -5.11 18.01
N LEU A 491 -11.65 -5.87 16.93
CA LEU A 491 -11.89 -7.31 16.94
C LEU A 491 -10.59 -8.03 16.54
N GLY A 492 -10.05 -8.88 17.39
CA GLY A 492 -8.81 -9.61 17.13
C GLY A 492 -8.81 -11.00 17.75
N TYR A 493 -7.65 -11.66 17.76
CA TYR A 493 -7.52 -13.01 18.30
C TYR A 493 -6.34 -13.11 19.28
N LYS A 494 -6.60 -13.73 20.44
CA LYS A 494 -5.54 -14.19 21.35
C LYS A 494 -5.09 -15.58 20.97
N GLY A 495 -3.82 -15.89 21.23
CA GLY A 495 -3.25 -17.21 20.97
C GLY A 495 -3.15 -18.07 22.22
N GLU A 496 -3.79 -19.24 22.24
CA GLU A 496 -3.59 -20.27 23.25
C GLU A 496 -2.73 -21.41 22.70
N LYS A 497 -1.66 -21.76 23.42
CA LYS A 497 -0.77 -22.86 23.01
C LYS A 497 -1.45 -24.20 23.32
N ARG A 498 -1.60 -25.03 22.30
CA ARG A 498 -2.12 -26.40 22.37
C ARG A 498 -1.06 -27.39 21.92
N VAL A 499 -1.24 -28.65 22.31
CA VAL A 499 -0.38 -29.76 21.89
C VAL A 499 -1.24 -30.86 21.29
N GLU A 500 -0.82 -31.37 20.15
CA GLU A 500 -1.40 -32.54 19.50
C GLU A 500 -0.32 -33.60 19.31
N TYR A 501 -0.66 -34.88 19.42
CA TYR A 501 0.30 -35.98 19.30
C TYR A 501 0.02 -36.79 18.04
N HIS A 502 1.02 -36.92 17.16
CA HIS A 502 0.95 -37.77 15.96
C HIS A 502 1.89 -38.95 16.11
N THR A 503 1.47 -40.12 15.64
CA THR A 503 2.21 -41.36 15.83
C THR A 503 3.00 -41.71 14.56
N VAL A 504 4.32 -41.82 14.67
CA VAL A 504 5.23 -42.14 13.55
C VAL A 504 6.12 -43.31 13.92
N LEU A 505 6.38 -44.20 12.97
CA LEU A 505 7.26 -45.35 13.17
C LEU A 505 8.73 -44.89 13.12
N GLY A 506 9.47 -45.16 14.19
CA GLY A 506 10.90 -44.89 14.28
C GLY A 506 11.73 -45.99 13.63
N GLY A 507 12.97 -45.64 13.25
CA GLY A 507 13.96 -46.60 12.75
C GLY A 507 14.42 -47.62 13.80
N ASP A 508 14.00 -47.44 15.06
CA ASP A 508 14.12 -48.41 16.15
C ASP A 508 13.00 -49.49 16.12
N GLY A 509 12.08 -49.41 15.17
CA GLY A 509 10.95 -50.33 15.01
C GLY A 509 9.79 -50.07 15.98
N LYS A 510 9.80 -48.96 16.73
CA LYS A 510 8.74 -48.60 17.68
C LYS A 510 7.92 -47.42 17.16
N TRP A 511 6.66 -47.37 17.56
CA TRP A 511 5.80 -46.21 17.33
C TRP A 511 6.06 -45.14 18.37
N HIS A 512 6.36 -43.92 17.92
CA HIS A 512 6.63 -42.77 18.77
C HIS A 512 5.54 -41.71 18.60
N LYS A 513 5.11 -41.13 19.72
CA LYS A 513 4.17 -40.00 19.73
C LYS A 513 4.95 -38.69 19.67
N ILE A 514 4.85 -38.01 18.54
CA ILE A 514 5.52 -36.73 18.31
C ILE A 514 4.59 -35.60 18.78
N PRO A 515 5.02 -34.76 19.75
CA PRO A 515 4.26 -33.58 20.15
C PRO A 515 4.37 -32.48 19.08
N ILE A 516 3.23 -31.98 18.64
CA ILE A 516 3.11 -30.83 17.73
C ILE A 516 2.48 -29.68 18.51
N TYR A 517 3.26 -28.65 18.79
CA TYR A 517 2.78 -27.43 19.44
C TYR A 517 2.14 -26.52 18.40
N TRP A 518 0.90 -26.11 18.63
CA TRP A 518 0.17 -25.21 17.75
C TRP A 518 -0.57 -24.12 18.52
N THR A 519 -0.93 -23.05 17.84
CA THR A 519 -1.63 -21.90 18.45
C THR A 519 -3.10 -21.93 18.02
N GLU A 520 -4.00 -22.01 18.99
CA GLU A 520 -5.43 -21.81 18.82
C GLU A 520 -5.76 -20.32 18.93
N TYR A 521 -6.51 -19.81 17.96
CA TYR A 521 -6.89 -18.40 17.89
C TYR A 521 -8.30 -18.22 18.46
N LEU A 522 -8.42 -17.52 19.58
CA LEU A 522 -9.70 -17.24 20.25
C LEU A 522 -10.05 -15.76 20.14
N PRO A 523 -11.31 -15.40 19.82
CA PRO A 523 -11.69 -14.01 19.61
C PRO A 523 -11.55 -13.18 20.89
N VAL A 524 -11.06 -11.96 20.74
CA VAL A 524 -11.01 -10.93 21.77
C VAL A 524 -11.48 -9.60 21.18
N GLU A 525 -12.12 -8.77 21.99
CA GLU A 525 -12.62 -7.48 21.54
C GLU A 525 -12.36 -6.38 22.58
N LYS A 526 -12.16 -5.16 22.11
CA LYS A 526 -12.06 -3.95 22.95
C LYS A 526 -12.83 -2.82 22.30
N SER A 527 -13.69 -2.17 23.09
CA SER A 527 -14.36 -0.94 22.68
C SER A 527 -13.58 0.29 23.16
N SER A 528 -13.47 1.31 22.31
CA SER A 528 -12.83 2.59 22.61
C SER A 528 -13.66 3.72 22.00
N LEU A 529 -13.48 4.94 22.51
CA LEU A 529 -14.19 6.12 22.01
C LEU A 529 -13.24 7.03 21.23
N ILE A 530 -13.68 7.45 20.05
CA ILE A 530 -12.98 8.43 19.22
C ILE A 530 -13.90 9.63 18.98
N GLU A 531 -13.32 10.82 19.02
CA GLU A 531 -14.00 12.06 18.68
C GLU A 531 -13.40 12.57 17.37
N LEU A 532 -14.25 12.93 16.42
CA LEU A 532 -13.86 13.50 15.12
C LEU A 532 -14.37 14.94 15.06
N SER A 533 -13.54 15.86 14.57
CA SER A 533 -13.93 17.24 14.31
C SER A 533 -13.67 17.56 12.84
N GLU A 534 -14.73 17.85 12.11
CA GLU A 534 -14.65 18.26 10.70
C GLU A 534 -14.39 19.77 10.61
N GLN A 535 -13.51 20.21 9.70
CA GLN A 535 -13.29 21.62 9.44
C GLN A 535 -14.01 22.10 8.17
N ASP A 536 -14.68 23.26 8.28
CA ASP A 536 -15.28 23.96 7.13
C ASP A 536 -14.23 24.74 6.33
N GLU A 537 -14.38 24.76 5.00
CA GLU A 537 -13.44 25.39 4.06
C GLU A 537 -13.19 26.89 4.31
N SER A 538 -14.17 27.60 4.87
CA SER A 538 -14.05 29.03 5.23
C SER A 538 -13.07 29.28 6.37
N THR A 539 -12.85 28.28 7.24
CA THR A 539 -11.95 28.37 8.39
C THR A 539 -10.49 28.23 7.98
N ILE A 540 -10.22 27.60 6.83
CA ILE A 540 -8.87 27.29 6.33
C ILE A 540 -8.18 28.56 5.79
N LYS A 541 -8.91 29.45 5.10
CA LYS A 541 -8.35 30.69 4.53
C LYS A 541 -7.83 31.70 5.57
N ASN A 542 -8.37 31.68 6.79
CA ASN A 542 -7.89 32.50 7.91
C ASN A 542 -6.79 31.78 8.74
N GLN A 543 -6.44 30.54 8.41
CA GLN A 543 -5.53 29.68 9.19
C GLN A 543 -4.18 29.43 8.51
N ASP A 544 -3.94 29.97 7.32
CA ASP A 544 -2.63 29.91 6.64
C ASP A 544 -1.51 30.66 7.41
N GLU A 545 -1.85 31.51 8.38
CA GLU A 545 -0.88 32.18 9.27
C GLU A 545 -0.38 31.33 10.47
N LEU A 546 -0.95 30.15 10.75
CA LEU A 546 -0.75 29.43 12.03
C LEU A 546 -0.29 27.96 11.91
N LYS A 547 0.39 27.60 10.81
CA LYS A 547 0.78 26.19 10.52
C LYS A 547 2.09 25.62 11.11
N PRO A 548 2.98 26.29 11.88
CA PRO A 548 4.20 25.62 12.34
C PRO A 548 4.00 24.59 13.46
N ASP A 549 2.91 24.71 14.22
CA ASP A 549 2.78 24.11 15.56
C ASP A 549 1.31 23.76 15.86
N PHE A 550 0.49 23.47 14.83
CA PHE A 550 -0.97 23.39 14.99
C PHE A 550 -1.44 22.16 15.77
N GLU A 551 -0.82 20.98 15.60
CA GLU A 551 -1.13 19.79 16.41
C GLU A 551 -0.83 20.05 17.91
N SER A 552 0.30 20.68 18.22
CA SER A 552 0.73 21.10 19.57
C SER A 552 -0.12 22.25 20.13
N GLN A 553 -0.46 23.24 19.33
CA GLN A 553 -1.28 24.40 19.72
C GLN A 553 -2.77 24.04 19.87
N LEU A 554 -3.35 23.15 19.05
CA LEU A 554 -4.69 22.59 19.28
C LEU A 554 -4.72 21.75 20.55
N THR A 555 -3.69 20.92 20.75
CA THR A 555 -3.54 20.11 21.96
C THR A 555 -3.48 21.01 23.20
N THR A 556 -2.78 22.15 23.10
CA THR A 556 -2.68 23.16 24.18
C THR A 556 -3.97 23.97 24.36
N LYS A 557 -4.64 24.39 23.27
CA LYS A 557 -5.91 25.14 23.31
C LYS A 557 -7.09 24.30 23.79
N GLN A 558 -7.11 22.98 23.54
CA GLN A 558 -8.17 22.08 23.97
C GLN A 558 -7.84 21.33 25.28
N GLY A 559 -6.68 21.59 25.90
CA GLY A 559 -6.25 20.95 27.15
C GLY A 559 -6.01 19.44 27.05
N ARG A 560 -5.65 18.92 25.87
CA ARG A 560 -5.46 17.48 25.59
C ARG A 560 -3.98 17.09 25.65
N LYS A 561 -3.67 15.79 25.69
CA LYS A 561 -2.27 15.31 25.78
C LYS A 561 -1.58 15.34 24.40
N PRO A 562 -0.31 15.79 24.31
CA PRO A 562 0.46 15.68 23.06
C PRO A 562 0.61 14.21 22.66
N GLY A 563 0.16 13.89 21.44
CA GLY A 563 0.17 12.53 20.88
C GLY A 563 -1.20 11.88 20.68
N SER A 564 -2.31 12.51 21.08
CA SER A 564 -3.68 11.98 20.90
C SER A 564 -4.45 12.59 19.73
N THR A 565 -3.85 13.49 18.95
CA THR A 565 -4.50 14.27 17.89
C THR A 565 -3.91 13.91 16.53
N TYR A 566 -4.74 13.63 15.54
CA TYR A 566 -4.33 13.31 14.17
C TYR A 566 -5.10 14.15 13.17
N TYR A 567 -4.44 14.53 12.08
CA TYR A 567 -5.05 15.26 10.97
C TYR A 567 -4.94 14.48 9.67
N ARG A 568 -6.07 14.31 8.98
CA ARG A 568 -6.13 13.72 7.64
C ARG A 568 -7.33 14.31 6.91
N ARG A 569 -7.13 14.82 5.68
CA ARG A 569 -8.22 15.25 4.78
C ARG A 569 -9.28 16.14 5.47
N LYS A 570 -8.83 17.25 6.08
CA LYS A 570 -9.67 18.22 6.81
C LYS A 570 -10.40 17.70 8.06
N ILE A 571 -10.12 16.47 8.52
CA ILE A 571 -10.68 15.91 9.75
C ILE A 571 -9.59 15.82 10.82
N PHE A 572 -9.91 16.32 12.02
CA PHE A 572 -9.14 16.07 13.23
C PHE A 572 -9.75 14.90 13.99
N SER A 573 -8.93 13.93 14.40
CA SER A 573 -9.36 12.82 15.23
C SER A 573 -8.65 12.80 16.57
N PHE A 574 -9.40 12.41 17.61
CA PHE A 574 -8.95 12.42 19.00
C PHE A 574 -9.33 11.12 19.71
N LEU A 575 -8.36 10.54 20.43
CA LEU A 575 -8.65 9.45 21.37
C LEU A 575 -9.21 10.02 22.67
N LYS A 576 -10.34 9.45 23.11
CA LYS A 576 -10.85 9.70 24.44
C LYS A 576 -10.22 8.71 25.41
N GLY A 577 -9.27 9.20 26.19
CA GLY A 577 -8.57 8.43 27.23
C GLY A 577 -9.42 8.12 28.45
#